data_AF-A0AAW1UZC7-F1
#
_entry.id   AF-A0AAW1UZC7-F1
#
_cell.length_a   1.000
_cell.length_b   1.000
_cell.length_c   1.000
_cell.angle_alpha   90.00
_cell.angle_beta   90.00
_cell.angle_gamma   90.00
#
_symmetry.space_group_name_H-M   'P 1'
#
loop_
_entity.id
_entity.type
_entity.pdbx_description
1 polymer ?
#
loop_
_entity_poly.entity_id
_entity_poly.type
_entity_poly.pdbx_seq_one_letter_code
_entity_poly.pdbx_strand_id
1 'polypeptide(L)'
;MPIRMRLLIFLLFVAGNDSADYCMKCDDNNPTSICMYGGNNRADRDDKCLPGKSTCYRLKYVVNSNGDQRVQRGCDTSNFCNEQRQREDIYVRRCVQCDTYYCNKGSLV
;
A
#
# COMPACT_ATOMS: atom_id res chain seq x y z
N MET A 1 43.96 -33.25 -0.97
CA MET A 1 43.97 -32.21 -2.04
C MET A 1 42.78 -31.27 -1.81
N PRO A 2 42.82 -30.03 -2.32
CA PRO A 2 42.96 -28.80 -1.52
C PRO A 2 41.66 -28.07 -1.21
N ILE A 3 41.77 -27.14 -0.25
CA ILE A 3 40.80 -26.10 0.09
C ILE A 3 40.42 -25.33 -1.19
N ARG A 4 39.14 -25.38 -1.57
CA ARG A 4 38.56 -24.47 -2.58
C ARG A 4 38.12 -23.20 -1.87
N MET A 5 38.97 -22.18 -1.85
CA MET A 5 38.47 -20.81 -1.71
C MET A 5 37.84 -20.39 -3.04
N ARG A 6 36.56 -20.02 -3.03
CA ARG A 6 35.97 -19.25 -4.12
C ARG A 6 35.23 -18.04 -3.54
N LEU A 7 35.68 -16.90 -4.03
CA LEU A 7 35.20 -15.54 -3.82
C LEU A 7 33.67 -15.45 -3.90
N LEU A 8 33.05 -14.91 -2.86
CA LEU A 8 31.69 -14.38 -2.93
C LEU A 8 31.75 -12.99 -3.54
N ILE A 9 31.29 -12.83 -4.78
CA ILE A 9 30.93 -11.53 -5.33
C ILE A 9 29.41 -11.46 -5.31
N PHE A 10 28.87 -10.72 -4.34
CA PHE A 10 27.46 -10.29 -4.33
C PHE A 10 27.38 -9.03 -5.20
N LEU A 11 27.12 -9.20 -6.50
CA LEU A 11 26.85 -8.09 -7.40
C LEU A 11 25.46 -7.51 -7.06
N LEU A 12 25.51 -6.34 -6.42
CA LEU A 12 24.54 -5.25 -6.46
C LEU A 12 23.29 -5.51 -7.33
N PHE A 13 22.26 -6.09 -6.71
CA PHE A 13 20.89 -5.87 -7.14
C PHE A 13 20.24 -4.93 -6.15
N VAL A 14 20.34 -3.62 -6.40
CA VAL A 14 19.25 -2.73 -6.05
C VAL A 14 19.13 -1.75 -7.20
N ALA A 15 18.36 -2.12 -8.22
CA ALA A 15 17.64 -1.11 -8.97
C ALA A 15 16.87 -0.30 -7.92
N GLY A 16 17.28 0.95 -7.71
CA GLY A 16 16.52 1.89 -6.91
C GLY A 16 15.21 2.14 -7.64
N ASN A 17 14.20 1.31 -7.37
CA ASN A 17 12.84 1.77 -7.51
C ASN A 17 12.70 2.85 -6.44
N ASP A 18 12.62 4.10 -6.89
CA ASP A 18 12.26 5.24 -6.05
C ASP A 18 11.03 4.82 -5.26
N SER A 19 11.30 4.47 -4.01
CA SER A 19 10.34 3.92 -3.08
C SER A 19 9.45 5.07 -2.65
N ALA A 20 8.14 4.83 -2.47
CA ALA A 20 7.29 5.85 -1.90
C ALA A 20 7.73 6.07 -0.46
N ASP A 21 8.49 7.14 -0.22
CA ASP A 21 8.92 7.51 1.14
C ASP A 21 7.72 7.99 1.98
N TYR A 22 6.65 8.43 1.31
CA TYR A 22 5.43 8.94 1.93
C TYR A 22 4.19 8.53 1.14
N CYS A 23 3.17 8.10 1.88
CA CYS A 23 1.85 7.77 1.35
C CYS A 23 0.77 8.46 2.20
N MET A 24 -0.40 8.65 1.58
CA MET A 24 -1.58 9.10 2.30
C MET A 24 -2.08 7.96 3.17
N LYS A 25 -2.31 8.20 4.46
CA LYS A 25 -2.90 7.23 5.37
C LYS A 25 -4.28 7.67 5.81
N CYS A 26 -5.26 6.80 5.62
CA CYS A 26 -6.61 7.01 6.09
C CYS A 26 -7.34 5.68 6.24
N ASP A 27 -8.35 5.65 7.10
CA ASP A 27 -9.20 4.49 7.32
C ASP A 27 -10.60 4.99 7.68
N ASP A 28 -11.53 4.87 6.73
CA ASP A 28 -12.87 5.45 6.86
C ASP A 28 -13.94 4.56 6.22
N ASN A 29 -15.10 4.46 6.89
CA ASN A 29 -16.28 3.76 6.42
C ASN A 29 -17.30 4.70 5.76
N ASN A 30 -17.05 6.01 5.77
CA ASN A 30 -17.93 6.98 5.15
C ASN A 30 -17.62 7.14 3.65
N PRO A 31 -18.57 6.85 2.75
CA PRO A 31 -18.37 6.96 1.30
C PRO A 31 -18.24 8.40 0.80
N THR A 32 -18.57 9.40 1.63
CA THR A 32 -18.35 10.83 1.34
C THR A 32 -17.08 11.36 1.98
N SER A 33 -16.32 10.50 2.66
CA SER A 33 -15.13 10.92 3.39
C SER A 33 -14.03 11.44 2.48
N ILE A 34 -13.20 12.27 3.08
CA ILE A 34 -11.93 12.70 2.51
C ILE A 34 -11.02 11.51 2.15
N CYS A 35 -11.13 10.40 2.87
CA CYS A 35 -10.43 9.16 2.56
C CYS A 35 -10.92 8.52 1.24
N MET A 36 -12.12 8.84 0.76
CA MET A 36 -12.61 8.42 -0.57
C MET A 36 -12.13 9.35 -1.70
N TYR A 37 -12.06 10.67 -1.48
CA TYR A 37 -11.85 11.66 -2.56
C TYR A 37 -10.53 12.44 -2.54
N GLY A 38 -9.77 12.40 -1.44
CA GLY A 38 -8.48 13.10 -1.29
C GLY A 38 -8.64 14.61 -1.13
N GLY A 39 -9.02 15.08 0.06
CA GLY A 39 -9.20 16.51 0.37
C GLY A 39 -7.99 17.12 1.09
N ASN A 40 -8.17 18.33 1.65
CA ASN A 40 -7.10 19.09 2.31
C ASN A 40 -7.22 19.17 3.85
N ASN A 41 -8.06 18.33 4.47
CA ASN A 41 -8.26 18.35 5.92
C ASN A 41 -7.38 17.31 6.64
N ARG A 42 -6.90 17.69 7.83
CA ARG A 42 -6.03 16.99 8.80
C ARG A 42 -6.24 15.47 9.05
N ALA A 43 -7.30 14.86 8.54
CA ALA A 43 -7.53 13.40 8.64
C ALA A 43 -6.60 12.59 7.72
N ASP A 44 -6.01 13.24 6.72
CA ASP A 44 -4.94 12.68 5.91
C ASP A 44 -3.64 12.86 6.70
N ARG A 45 -3.27 11.83 7.47
CA ARG A 45 -1.91 11.81 8.03
C ARG A 45 -0.99 11.35 6.91
N ASP A 46 -0.17 12.29 6.49
CA ASP A 46 1.04 12.07 5.71
C ASP A 46 1.98 11.19 6.53
N ASP A 47 1.97 9.88 6.29
CA ASP A 47 2.81 8.93 7.03
C ASP A 47 4.04 8.61 6.21
N LYS A 48 5.21 8.83 6.81
CA LYS A 48 6.47 8.30 6.29
C LYS A 48 6.41 6.78 6.34
N CYS A 49 6.69 6.14 5.22
CA CYS A 49 6.66 4.69 5.16
C CYS A 49 7.78 4.07 6.00
N LEU A 50 7.46 2.96 6.69
CA LEU A 50 8.46 2.20 7.44
C LEU A 50 9.43 1.49 6.48
N PRO A 51 10.67 1.20 6.92
CA PRO A 51 11.61 0.40 6.14
C PRO A 51 10.97 -0.91 5.68
N GLY A 52 11.06 -1.22 4.38
CA GLY A 52 10.46 -2.42 3.78
C GLY A 52 8.97 -2.30 3.39
N LYS A 53 8.32 -1.15 3.65
CA LYS A 53 6.93 -0.86 3.26
C LYS A 53 6.85 0.32 2.30
N SER A 54 7.52 0.21 1.16
CA SER A 54 7.71 1.33 0.20
C SER A 54 6.63 1.47 -0.87
N THR A 55 5.54 0.70 -0.79
CA THR A 55 4.45 0.76 -1.77
C THR A 55 3.22 1.37 -1.14
N CYS A 56 2.70 2.45 -1.73
CA CYS A 56 1.42 2.99 -1.30
C CYS A 56 0.29 2.08 -1.77
N TYR A 57 -0.69 1.84 -0.91
CA TYR A 57 -1.90 1.12 -1.27
C TYR A 57 -3.15 1.97 -1.07
N ARG A 58 -4.19 1.60 -1.81
CA ARG A 58 -5.58 1.98 -1.58
C ARG A 58 -6.46 0.75 -1.69
N LEU A 59 -7.11 0.42 -0.59
CA LEU A 59 -7.98 -0.73 -0.43
C LEU A 59 -9.41 -0.27 -0.23
N LYS A 60 -10.35 -0.79 -1.02
CA LYS A 60 -11.79 -0.60 -0.89
C LYS A 60 -12.47 -1.96 -0.77
N TYR A 61 -13.22 -2.15 0.30
CA TYR A 61 -13.84 -3.44 0.63
C TYR A 61 -15.20 -3.25 1.29
N VAL A 62 -15.99 -4.32 1.29
CA VAL A 62 -17.29 -4.38 1.98
C VAL A 62 -17.08 -5.01 3.35
N VAL A 63 -17.53 -4.35 4.41
CA VAL A 63 -17.34 -4.80 5.81
C VAL A 63 -18.46 -5.70 6.33
N ASN A 64 -19.65 -5.70 5.72
CA ASN A 64 -20.77 -6.53 6.16
C ASN A 64 -21.78 -6.81 5.02
N SER A 65 -22.75 -7.68 5.30
CA SER A 65 -23.84 -8.05 4.38
C SER A 65 -24.77 -6.90 4.01
N ASN A 66 -24.75 -5.78 4.73
CA ASN A 66 -25.56 -4.59 4.43
C ASN A 66 -24.94 -3.76 3.30
N GLY A 67 -23.75 -4.14 2.81
CA GLY A 67 -23.06 -3.43 1.74
C GLY A 67 -22.26 -2.23 2.22
N ASP A 68 -22.04 -2.10 3.54
CA ASP A 68 -21.23 -1.02 4.10
C ASP A 68 -19.80 -1.11 3.54
N GLN A 69 -19.30 0.02 3.04
CA GLN A 69 -18.01 0.09 2.36
C GLN A 69 -17.00 0.79 3.25
N ARG A 70 -15.78 0.26 3.28
CA ARG A 70 -14.65 0.88 3.97
C ARG A 70 -13.50 1.10 2.99
N VAL A 71 -12.82 2.23 3.14
CA VAL A 71 -11.62 2.57 2.38
C VAL A 71 -10.46 2.73 3.34
N GLN A 72 -9.36 2.08 2.99
CA GLN A 72 -8.09 2.17 3.69
C GLN A 72 -7.00 2.59 2.72
N ARG A 73 -6.10 3.46 3.18
CA ARG A 73 -4.91 3.90 2.46
C ARG A 73 -3.72 3.87 3.40
N GLY A 74 -2.54 3.60 2.88
CA GLY A 74 -1.30 3.63 3.66
C GLY A 74 -0.11 3.12 2.86
N CYS A 75 0.97 2.81 3.58
CA CYS A 75 2.16 2.15 3.06
C CYS A 75 2.16 0.67 3.43
N ASP A 76 2.46 -0.22 2.48
CA ASP A 76 2.78 -1.62 2.77
C ASP A 76 3.77 -2.19 1.74
N THR A 77 3.97 -3.50 1.75
CA THR A 77 4.76 -4.22 0.75
C THR A 77 4.05 -4.27 -0.59
N SER A 78 4.78 -4.48 -1.67
CA SER A 78 4.21 -4.62 -3.03
C SER A 78 3.27 -5.82 -3.20
N ASN A 79 3.25 -6.75 -2.26
CA ASN A 79 2.37 -7.92 -2.30
C ASN A 79 1.06 -7.76 -1.51
N PHE A 80 0.90 -6.65 -0.76
CA PHE A 80 -0.24 -6.45 0.13
C PHE A 80 -1.60 -6.62 -0.55
N CYS A 81 -1.82 -6.08 -1.76
CA CYS A 81 -3.12 -6.26 -2.42
C CYS A 81 -3.43 -7.72 -2.79
N ASN A 82 -2.41 -8.52 -3.10
CA ASN A 82 -2.60 -9.94 -3.39
C ASN A 82 -2.98 -10.69 -2.10
N GLU A 83 -2.31 -10.37 -0.99
CA GLU A 83 -2.62 -10.94 0.32
C GLU A 83 -4.03 -10.59 0.79
N GLN A 84 -4.49 -9.35 0.57
CA GLN A 84 -5.86 -8.96 0.92
C GLN A 84 -6.91 -9.72 0.09
N ARG A 85 -6.65 -9.98 -1.20
CA ARG A 85 -7.58 -10.76 -2.04
C ARG A 85 -7.71 -12.22 -1.61
N GLN A 86 -6.69 -12.77 -0.94
CA GLN A 86 -6.71 -14.15 -0.42
C GLN A 86 -7.44 -14.27 0.93
N ARG A 87 -7.74 -13.17 1.60
CA ARG A 87 -8.48 -13.17 2.88
C ARG A 87 -9.97 -13.30 2.60
N GLU A 88 -10.53 -14.48 2.86
CA GLU A 88 -11.95 -14.80 2.61
C GLU A 88 -12.94 -13.95 3.42
N ASP A 89 -12.51 -13.41 4.59
CA ASP A 89 -13.35 -12.62 5.48
C ASP A 89 -13.62 -11.18 4.98
N ILE A 90 -12.90 -10.74 3.95
CA ILE A 90 -13.00 -9.38 3.42
C ILE A 90 -13.37 -9.47 1.95
N TYR A 91 -14.58 -9.03 1.60
CA TYR A 91 -14.96 -8.82 0.20
C TYR A 91 -14.21 -7.62 -0.37
N VAL A 92 -12.93 -7.83 -0.71
CA VAL A 92 -12.07 -6.84 -1.35
C VAL A 92 -12.65 -6.54 -2.72
N ARG A 93 -13.20 -5.33 -2.88
CA ARG A 93 -13.77 -4.89 -4.15
C ARG A 93 -12.72 -4.35 -5.09
N ARG A 94 -11.79 -3.53 -4.56
CA ARG A 94 -10.73 -2.91 -5.35
C ARG A 94 -9.53 -2.65 -4.46
N CYS A 95 -8.37 -3.13 -4.87
CA CYS A 95 -7.10 -2.82 -4.24
C CYS A 95 -6.14 -2.35 -5.33
N VAL A 96 -5.55 -1.18 -5.13
CA VAL A 96 -4.59 -0.55 -6.05
C VAL A 96 -3.33 -0.22 -5.27
N GLN A 97 -2.18 -0.45 -5.91
CA GLN A 97 -0.85 -0.16 -5.38
C GLN A 97 -0.06 0.67 -6.37
N CYS A 98 0.85 1.47 -5.84
CA CYS A 98 1.72 2.34 -6.61
C CYS A 98 2.95 2.73 -5.77
N ASP A 99 4.07 2.99 -6.44
CA ASP A 99 5.37 3.18 -5.78
C ASP A 99 5.83 4.65 -5.77
N THR A 100 4.98 5.58 -6.21
CA THR A 100 5.33 7.01 -6.25
C THR A 100 4.78 7.79 -5.05
N TYR A 101 5.42 8.90 -4.72
CA TYR A 101 5.04 9.79 -3.61
C TYR A 101 3.56 10.21 -3.69
N TYR A 102 2.78 9.93 -2.63
CA TYR A 102 1.33 10.18 -2.57
C TYR A 102 0.51 9.69 -3.77
N CYS A 103 0.97 8.66 -4.47
CA CYS A 103 0.24 8.12 -5.61
C CYS A 103 -1.11 7.52 -5.22
N ASN A 104 -1.26 7.17 -3.94
CA ASN A 104 -2.53 6.76 -3.36
C ASN A 104 -3.39 7.94 -2.93
N LYS A 105 -3.14 9.18 -3.38
CA LYS A 105 -3.99 10.37 -3.17
C LYS A 105 -4.91 10.57 -4.38
N GLY A 106 -6.21 10.83 -4.15
CA GLY A 106 -7.20 11.08 -5.21
C GLY A 106 -8.31 10.04 -5.33
N SER A 107 -9.14 10.12 -6.37
CA SER A 107 -10.29 9.23 -6.63
C SER A 107 -9.91 8.06 -7.55
N LEU A 108 -10.51 6.88 -7.34
CA LEU A 108 -10.41 5.74 -8.24
C LEU A 108 -11.40 5.97 -9.37
N VAL A 109 -11.01 6.73 -10.39
CA VAL A 109 -11.68 6.65 -11.69
C VAL A 109 -11.16 5.36 -12.32
#